data_AF-A0A7K1AB35-F1
#
_entry.id   AF-A0A7K1AB35-F1
#
_cell.length_a   1.000
_cell.length_b   1.000
_cell.length_c   1.000
_cell.angle_alpha   90.00
_cell.angle_beta   90.00
_cell.angle_gamma   90.00
#
_symmetry.space_group_name_H-M   'P 1'
#
loop_
_entity.id
_entity.type
_entity.pdbx_description
1 polymer ?
#
loop_
_entity_poly.entity_id
_entity_poly.type
_entity_poly.pdbx_seq_one_letter_code
_entity_poly.pdbx_strand_id
1 'polypeptide(L)'
;TFKEEFADSDRVIIGGKLNFYAPGGKLSFNVTSMRKVGMGDLLAQLEALRAKLRAEGVIDETKRQPLPFLPKRIGLITAQNSDAEKDVLKNVLERFPDAQFEFAYVPVQGEGCAPAVVEAIAKLDANPDVDVIIIARGGGAFLDLIGFSDERVVRAAAAAKTPIVSAIGHEADRPILDDVADFRASTPTDAAKNVVPDVAEELYRIGEVVNRIVMRIGHYVTSQSDFLTQVLSRPIMTNPYVFLDEKQQELERTLDELRGEIARNVERETAEHSTRENMLRSLSPQSTLDRGYSVVRDSAGHVLNDGSKVKTGTKLNIRLAKGEIEATSN
;
A
#
# COMPACT_ATOMS: atom_id res chain seq x y z
N THR A 1 24.91 62.36 -41.47
CA THR A 1 24.81 61.90 -40.08
C THR A 1 23.56 61.07 -39.97
N PHE A 2 23.67 59.77 -39.72
CA PHE A 2 22.50 58.89 -39.61
C PHE A 2 21.73 59.23 -38.32
N LYS A 3 20.39 59.17 -38.37
CA LYS A 3 19.50 59.61 -37.26
C LYS A 3 19.34 58.57 -36.14
N GLU A 4 19.82 57.35 -36.34
CA GLU A 4 19.64 56.21 -35.44
C GLU A 4 20.99 55.80 -34.84
N GLU A 5 21.02 55.47 -33.54
CA GLU A 5 22.20 54.89 -32.87
C GLU A 5 22.27 53.39 -33.18
N PHE A 6 23.35 52.91 -33.79
CA PHE A 6 23.54 51.50 -34.16
C PHE A 6 24.44 50.79 -33.15
N ALA A 7 24.08 49.56 -32.77
CA ALA A 7 24.88 48.68 -31.94
C ALA A 7 25.47 47.53 -32.77
N ASP A 8 26.51 46.88 -32.24
CA ASP A 8 27.07 45.67 -32.84
C ASP A 8 26.01 44.56 -32.86
N SER A 9 25.89 43.81 -33.96
CA SER A 9 24.79 42.88 -34.30
C SER A 9 23.46 43.46 -34.81
N ASP A 10 23.32 44.78 -35.01
CA ASP A 10 22.11 45.34 -35.64
C ASP A 10 22.04 45.03 -37.14
N ARG A 11 20.91 44.47 -37.58
CA ARG A 11 20.61 44.31 -39.01
C ARG A 11 20.03 45.60 -39.57
N VAL A 12 20.72 46.15 -40.56
CA VAL A 12 20.39 47.44 -41.17
C VAL A 12 20.11 47.28 -42.66
N ILE A 13 19.13 48.02 -43.16
CA ILE A 13 18.94 48.20 -44.59
C ILE A 13 19.79 49.38 -45.00
N ILE A 14 20.74 49.13 -45.90
CA ILE A 14 21.68 50.12 -46.38
C ILE A 14 21.41 50.40 -47.86
N GLY A 15 20.93 51.60 -48.16
CA GLY A 15 20.87 52.11 -49.52
C GLY A 15 22.18 52.82 -49.86
N GLY A 16 22.80 52.49 -50.98
CA GLY A 16 24.10 53.05 -51.37
C GLY A 16 24.48 52.75 -52.82
N LYS A 17 25.58 53.36 -53.27
CA LYS A 17 26.19 53.07 -54.57
C LYS A 17 27.47 52.26 -54.37
N LEU A 18 27.58 51.14 -55.08
CA LEU A 18 28.77 50.31 -55.11
C LEU A 18 29.74 50.86 -56.16
N ASN A 19 30.93 51.27 -55.74
CA ASN A 19 32.00 51.72 -56.61
C ASN A 19 33.11 50.65 -56.64
N PHE A 20 33.42 50.13 -57.81
CA PHE A 20 34.47 49.14 -58.00
C PHE A 20 35.63 49.73 -58.81
N TYR A 21 36.83 49.73 -58.22
CA TYR A 21 38.04 50.21 -58.88
C TYR A 21 38.84 49.05 -59.47
N ALA A 22 38.64 48.81 -60.76
CA ALA A 22 39.15 47.65 -61.49
C ALA A 22 40.68 47.43 -61.45
N PRO A 23 41.56 48.46 -61.50
CA PRO A 23 43.01 48.24 -61.52
C PRO A 23 43.61 47.71 -60.21
N GLY A 24 42.85 47.76 -59.10
CA GLY A 24 43.33 47.33 -57.77
C GLY A 24 42.37 46.43 -57.01
N GLY A 25 41.29 45.95 -57.64
CA GLY A 25 40.31 45.05 -57.02
C GLY A 25 39.59 45.62 -55.79
N LYS A 26 39.65 46.94 -55.56
CA LYS A 26 39.02 47.57 -54.39
C LYS A 26 37.55 47.85 -54.67
N LEU A 27 36.70 47.18 -53.89
CA LEU A 27 35.26 47.40 -53.84
C LEU A 27 34.98 48.39 -52.69
N SER A 28 34.33 49.51 -52.98
CA SER A 28 33.94 50.51 -51.97
C SER A 28 32.44 50.76 -52.07
N PHE A 29 31.73 50.62 -50.96
CA PHE A 29 30.28 50.84 -50.91
C PHE A 29 29.97 52.17 -50.22
N ASN A 30 29.47 53.14 -50.98
CA ASN A 30 29.10 54.45 -50.46
C ASN A 30 27.65 54.42 -49.98
N VAL A 31 27.48 54.45 -48.66
CA VAL A 31 26.17 54.42 -47.99
C VAL A 31 25.50 55.80 -48.06
N THR A 32 24.35 55.88 -48.72
CA THR A 32 23.51 57.09 -48.78
C THR A 32 22.35 57.08 -47.79
N SER A 33 21.88 55.91 -47.37
CA SER A 33 20.85 55.74 -46.34
C SER A 33 21.09 54.47 -45.55
N MET A 34 20.84 54.51 -44.25
CA MET A 34 20.97 53.38 -43.34
C MET A 34 19.79 53.46 -42.37
N ARG A 35 18.96 52.42 -42.33
CA ARG A 35 17.82 52.31 -41.42
C ARG A 35 17.89 50.98 -40.70
N LYS A 36 17.66 50.95 -39.39
CA LYS A 36 17.46 49.71 -38.64
C LYS A 36 16.24 48.97 -39.19
N VAL A 37 16.36 47.67 -39.40
CA VAL A 37 15.17 46.82 -39.52
C VAL A 37 14.56 46.79 -38.13
N GLY A 38 13.46 47.52 -37.93
CA GLY A 38 12.82 47.63 -36.62
C GLY A 38 12.29 46.27 -36.18
N MET A 39 12.94 45.64 -35.20
CA MET A 39 12.38 44.47 -34.51
C MET A 39 10.96 44.75 -34.00
N GLY A 40 10.67 46.00 -33.60
CA GLY A 40 9.34 46.42 -33.15
C GLY A 40 8.25 46.30 -34.21
N ASP A 41 8.51 46.65 -35.47
CA ASP A 41 7.51 46.53 -36.55
C ASP A 41 7.22 45.06 -36.87
N LEU A 42 8.25 44.21 -36.86
CA LEU A 42 8.10 42.78 -37.08
C LEU A 42 7.34 42.11 -35.93
N LEU A 43 7.67 42.45 -34.68
CA LEU A 43 6.95 41.95 -33.50
C LEU A 43 5.49 42.40 -33.52
N ALA A 44 5.21 43.65 -33.87
CA ALA A 44 3.84 44.15 -34.02
C ALA A 44 3.06 43.39 -35.11
N GLN A 45 3.71 43.04 -36.23
CA GLN A 45 3.10 42.20 -37.27
C GLN A 45 2.82 40.77 -36.78
N LEU A 46 3.74 40.17 -36.01
CA LEU A 46 3.54 38.84 -35.42
C LEU A 46 2.42 38.84 -34.38
N GLU A 47 2.33 39.88 -33.55
CA GLU A 47 1.25 40.03 -32.57
C GLU A 47 -0.11 40.24 -33.26
N ALA A 48 -0.16 41.06 -34.32
CA ALA A 48 -1.36 41.23 -35.13
C ALA A 48 -1.81 39.91 -35.79
N LEU A 49 -0.85 39.13 -36.32
CA LEU A 49 -1.13 37.81 -36.89
C LEU A 49 -1.63 36.82 -35.83
N ARG A 50 -1.01 36.80 -34.66
CA ARG A 50 -1.45 35.99 -33.50
C ARG A 50 -2.87 36.35 -33.06
N ALA A 51 -3.19 37.65 -33.00
CA ALA A 51 -4.54 38.11 -32.69
C ALA A 51 -5.57 37.70 -33.75
N LYS A 52 -5.22 37.82 -35.04
CA LYS A 52 -6.06 37.35 -36.16
C LYS A 52 -6.34 35.85 -36.07
N LEU A 53 -5.30 35.04 -35.88
CA LEU A 53 -5.44 33.57 -35.81
C LEU A 53 -6.22 33.08 -34.58
N ARG A 54 -6.13 33.81 -33.45
CA ARG A 54 -6.99 33.57 -32.28
C ARG A 54 -8.45 33.93 -32.57
N ALA A 55 -8.71 35.07 -33.21
CA ALA A 55 -10.07 35.48 -33.56
C ALA A 55 -10.74 34.50 -34.54
N GLU A 56 -9.97 33.88 -35.43
CA GLU A 56 -10.44 32.84 -36.35
C GLU A 56 -10.59 31.44 -35.70
N GLY A 57 -10.13 31.25 -34.45
CA GLY A 57 -10.18 29.97 -33.75
C GLY A 57 -9.20 28.91 -34.28
N VAL A 58 -8.14 29.34 -34.96
CA VAL A 58 -7.02 28.46 -35.38
C VAL A 58 -6.14 28.13 -34.17
N ILE A 59 -5.89 29.12 -33.32
CA ILE A 59 -5.25 28.93 -32.01
C ILE A 59 -6.37 28.65 -31.01
N ASP A 60 -6.61 27.37 -30.73
CA ASP A 60 -7.63 26.91 -29.80
C ASP A 60 -7.07 25.78 -28.93
N GLU A 61 -6.92 26.05 -27.64
CA GLU A 61 -6.35 25.07 -26.69
C GLU A 61 -7.27 23.86 -26.50
N THR A 62 -8.57 23.99 -26.77
CA THR A 62 -9.53 22.88 -26.65
C THR A 62 -9.40 21.86 -27.77
N LYS A 63 -8.73 22.21 -28.87
CA LYS A 63 -8.47 21.31 -30.01
C LYS A 63 -7.17 20.53 -29.87
N ARG A 64 -6.38 20.79 -28.81
CA ARG A 64 -5.11 20.10 -28.58
C ARG A 64 -5.34 18.61 -28.36
N GLN A 65 -4.59 17.81 -29.08
CA GLN A 65 -4.64 16.36 -29.02
C GLN A 65 -3.73 15.84 -27.91
N PRO A 66 -4.15 14.81 -27.15
CA PRO A 66 -3.30 14.21 -26.15
C PRO A 66 -2.14 13.47 -26.82
N LEU A 67 -0.94 13.59 -26.25
CA LEU A 67 0.21 12.82 -26.70
C LEU A 67 -0.01 11.32 -26.44
N PRO A 68 0.39 10.44 -27.38
CA PRO A 68 0.34 9.00 -27.16
C PRO A 68 1.27 8.61 -26.02
N PHE A 69 0.82 7.70 -25.15
CA PHE A 69 1.64 7.25 -24.01
C PHE A 69 2.93 6.55 -24.44
N LEU A 70 2.91 5.81 -25.55
CA LEU A 70 4.07 5.08 -26.08
C LEU A 70 4.05 5.11 -27.62
N PRO A 71 4.58 6.17 -28.25
CA PRO A 71 4.63 6.26 -29.71
C PRO A 71 5.61 5.23 -30.27
N LYS A 72 5.18 4.44 -31.24
CA LYS A 72 6.03 3.47 -31.94
C LYS A 72 6.89 4.16 -32.98
N ARG A 73 6.32 5.13 -33.69
CA ARG A 73 7.01 5.89 -34.74
C ARG A 73 6.84 7.38 -34.54
N ILE A 74 7.98 8.08 -34.48
CA ILE A 74 8.07 9.51 -34.24
C ILE A 74 8.50 10.19 -35.54
N GLY A 75 7.70 11.11 -36.04
CA GLY A 75 8.08 11.99 -37.13
C GLY A 75 8.99 13.10 -36.62
N LEU A 76 10.15 13.33 -37.23
CA LEU A 76 11.05 14.43 -36.84
C LEU A 76 11.28 15.37 -38.01
N ILE A 77 10.83 16.62 -37.87
CA ILE A 77 11.09 17.72 -38.80
C ILE A 77 12.24 18.55 -38.23
N THR A 78 13.40 18.53 -38.89
CA THR A 78 14.60 19.26 -38.47
C THR A 78 15.56 19.44 -39.66
N ALA A 79 16.62 20.23 -39.48
CA ALA A 79 17.70 20.32 -40.45
C ALA A 79 18.60 19.08 -40.38
N GLN A 80 19.08 18.64 -41.54
CA GLN A 80 19.96 17.48 -41.66
C GLN A 80 21.27 17.67 -40.89
N ASN A 81 21.66 16.66 -40.11
CA ASN A 81 22.86 16.64 -39.28
C ASN A 81 22.92 17.75 -38.22
N SER A 82 21.77 18.29 -37.81
CA SER A 82 21.71 19.35 -36.81
C SER A 82 21.94 18.83 -35.39
N ASP A 83 22.35 19.72 -34.49
CA ASP A 83 22.49 19.37 -33.06
C ASP A 83 21.13 18.99 -32.45
N ALA A 84 20.04 19.62 -32.89
CA ALA A 84 18.68 19.27 -32.45
C ALA A 84 18.28 17.85 -32.87
N GLU A 85 18.65 17.41 -34.08
CA GLU A 85 18.43 16.02 -34.51
C GLU A 85 19.11 15.03 -33.58
N LYS A 86 20.41 15.24 -33.32
CA LYS A 86 21.21 14.37 -32.45
C LYS A 86 20.69 14.37 -31.01
N ASP A 87 20.27 15.54 -30.52
CA ASP A 87 19.77 15.69 -29.16
C ASP A 87 18.44 14.94 -28.96
N VAL A 88 17.46 15.12 -29.87
CA VAL A 88 16.19 14.37 -29.82
C VAL A 88 16.44 12.87 -29.94
N LEU A 89 17.21 12.44 -30.94
CA LEU A 89 17.46 11.04 -31.20
C LEU A 89 18.12 10.35 -30.00
N LYS A 90 19.17 10.97 -29.43
CA LYS A 90 19.87 10.41 -28.28
C LYS A 90 18.95 10.25 -27.07
N ASN A 91 18.22 11.32 -26.70
CA ASN A 91 17.36 11.29 -25.52
C ASN A 91 16.16 10.34 -25.68
N VAL A 92 15.61 10.21 -26.88
CA VAL A 92 14.54 9.23 -27.15
C VAL A 92 15.09 7.81 -27.06
N LEU A 93 16.20 7.49 -27.73
CA LEU A 93 16.73 6.12 -27.74
C LEU A 93 17.29 5.68 -26.38
N GLU A 94 17.78 6.60 -25.56
CA GLU A 94 18.18 6.30 -24.18
C GLU A 94 16.98 5.88 -23.30
N ARG A 95 15.80 6.45 -23.55
CA ARG A 95 14.58 6.19 -22.75
C ARG A 95 13.68 5.10 -23.33
N PHE A 96 13.64 5.01 -24.66
CA PHE A 96 12.88 4.02 -25.41
C PHE A 96 13.67 3.54 -26.64
N PRO A 97 14.47 2.47 -26.49
CA PRO A 97 15.34 1.95 -27.56
C PRO A 97 14.60 1.46 -28.82
N ASP A 98 13.35 1.01 -28.69
CA ASP A 98 12.55 0.48 -29.79
C ASP A 98 11.80 1.56 -30.59
N ALA A 99 11.97 2.84 -30.23
CA ALA A 99 11.36 3.96 -30.94
C ALA A 99 11.88 4.04 -32.38
N GLN A 100 10.97 4.12 -33.36
CA GLN A 100 11.30 4.32 -34.76
C GLN A 100 11.17 5.78 -35.14
N PHE A 101 11.99 6.24 -36.08
CA PHE A 101 11.94 7.62 -36.58
C PHE A 101 11.58 7.65 -38.06
N GLU A 102 10.75 8.63 -38.43
CA GLU A 102 10.54 9.06 -39.81
C GLU A 102 11.05 10.49 -39.96
N PHE A 103 12.16 10.68 -40.67
CA PHE A 103 12.80 11.99 -40.80
C PHE A 103 12.24 12.76 -42.00
N ALA A 104 11.91 14.03 -41.78
CA ALA A 104 11.62 14.99 -42.83
C ALA A 104 12.60 16.17 -42.72
N TYR A 105 13.67 16.10 -43.51
CA TYR A 105 14.71 17.13 -43.51
C TYR A 105 14.25 18.39 -44.23
N VAL A 106 14.25 19.50 -43.51
CA VAL A 106 13.74 20.79 -43.99
C VAL A 106 14.74 21.91 -43.66
N PRO A 107 14.91 22.92 -44.53
CA PRO A 107 15.65 24.12 -44.16
C PRO A 107 14.97 24.83 -42.98
N VAL A 108 15.61 24.85 -41.81
CA VAL A 108 15.07 25.48 -40.59
C VAL A 108 15.28 27.00 -40.51
N GLN A 109 15.87 27.61 -41.54
CA GLN A 109 16.15 29.05 -41.63
C GLN A 109 16.00 29.55 -43.07
N GLY A 110 15.70 30.84 -43.22
CA GLY A 110 15.53 31.50 -44.52
C GLY A 110 14.13 31.36 -45.14
N GLU A 111 13.93 31.97 -46.31
CA GLU A 111 12.62 32.09 -46.96
C GLU A 111 12.01 30.75 -47.41
N GLY A 112 12.85 29.73 -47.64
CA GLY A 112 12.42 28.38 -47.99
C GLY A 112 11.90 27.53 -46.82
N CYS A 113 11.98 28.02 -45.58
CA CYS A 113 11.59 27.27 -44.37
C CYS A 113 10.08 26.97 -44.35
N ALA A 114 9.25 28.01 -44.43
CA ALA A 114 7.80 27.87 -44.34
C ALA A 114 7.18 26.87 -45.34
N PRO A 115 7.43 26.94 -46.66
CA PRO A 115 6.83 25.98 -47.60
C PRO A 115 7.30 24.54 -47.38
N ALA A 116 8.57 24.34 -47.03
CA ALA A 116 9.12 23.01 -46.82
C ALA A 116 8.63 22.38 -45.49
N VAL A 117 8.43 23.17 -44.43
CA VAL A 117 7.80 22.68 -43.19
C VAL A 117 6.36 22.26 -43.44
N VAL A 118 5.58 23.03 -44.22
CA VAL A 118 4.19 22.68 -44.56
C VAL A 118 4.12 21.35 -45.31
N GLU A 119 5.00 21.15 -46.29
CA GLU A 119 5.06 19.89 -47.05
C GLU A 119 5.49 18.72 -46.15
N ALA A 120 6.44 18.94 -45.25
CA ALA A 120 6.87 17.92 -44.30
C ALA A 120 5.78 17.52 -43.30
N ILE A 121 5.03 18.48 -42.76
CA ILE A 121 3.87 18.21 -41.89
C ILE A 121 2.85 17.38 -42.67
N ALA A 122 2.47 17.81 -43.88
CA ALA A 122 1.48 17.09 -44.69
C ALA A 122 1.93 15.67 -45.04
N LYS A 123 3.22 15.46 -45.34
CA LYS A 123 3.80 14.14 -45.63
C LYS A 123 3.75 13.21 -44.42
N LEU A 124 4.10 13.71 -43.23
CA LEU A 124 4.11 12.93 -42.00
C LEU A 124 2.69 12.65 -41.49
N ASP A 125 1.78 13.64 -41.56
CA ASP A 125 0.36 13.49 -41.19
C ASP A 125 -0.40 12.53 -42.11
N ALA A 126 0.00 12.42 -43.38
CA ALA A 126 -0.56 11.44 -44.31
C ALA A 126 -0.14 10.00 -44.01
N ASN A 127 0.91 9.79 -43.20
CA ASN A 127 1.40 8.47 -42.85
C ASN A 127 0.74 7.96 -41.56
N PRO A 128 -0.13 6.92 -41.63
CA PRO A 128 -0.84 6.42 -40.45
C PRO A 128 0.07 5.73 -39.43
N ASP A 129 1.31 5.39 -39.79
CA ASP A 129 2.27 4.79 -38.86
C ASP A 129 2.90 5.82 -37.92
N VAL A 130 2.80 7.12 -38.21
CA VAL A 130 3.41 8.19 -37.40
C VAL A 130 2.45 8.62 -36.30
N ASP A 131 2.83 8.32 -35.05
CA ASP A 131 1.99 8.57 -33.87
C ASP A 131 2.11 10.01 -33.35
N VAL A 132 3.25 10.66 -33.60
CA VAL A 132 3.56 12.02 -33.12
C VAL A 132 4.60 12.67 -34.01
N ILE A 133 4.47 13.98 -34.25
CA ILE A 133 5.40 14.77 -35.06
C ILE A 133 6.12 15.79 -34.16
N ILE A 134 7.44 15.73 -34.13
CA ILE A 134 8.27 16.71 -33.44
C ILE A 134 8.85 17.67 -34.47
N ILE A 135 8.65 18.97 -34.27
CA ILE A 135 9.30 20.02 -35.05
C ILE A 135 10.38 20.61 -34.18
N ALA A 136 11.63 20.31 -34.51
CA ALA A 136 12.78 20.68 -33.71
C ALA A 136 13.69 21.65 -34.46
N ARG A 137 14.23 22.62 -33.73
CA ARG A 137 15.25 23.53 -34.22
C ARG A 137 16.38 23.63 -33.20
N GLY A 138 17.62 23.63 -33.69
CA GLY A 138 18.78 23.99 -32.88
C GLY A 138 18.82 25.48 -32.54
N GLY A 139 19.86 25.90 -31.83
CA GLY A 139 20.09 27.32 -31.53
C GLY A 139 20.19 28.21 -32.78
N GLY A 140 20.02 29.52 -32.59
CA GLY A 140 20.23 30.53 -33.62
C GLY A 140 19.45 31.80 -33.33
N ALA A 141 19.47 32.76 -34.25
CA ALA A 141 18.87 34.07 -34.01
C ALA A 141 17.34 34.01 -34.07
N PHE A 142 16.69 34.93 -33.34
CA PHE A 142 15.23 35.13 -33.37
C PHE A 142 14.70 35.29 -34.80
N LEU A 143 15.43 36.00 -35.67
CA LEU A 143 15.01 36.26 -37.05
C LEU A 143 14.88 34.98 -37.89
N ASP A 144 15.56 33.91 -37.52
CA ASP A 144 15.43 32.63 -38.22
C ASP A 144 14.17 31.86 -37.78
N LEU A 145 13.48 32.30 -36.70
CA LEU A 145 12.22 31.71 -36.23
C LEU A 145 11.00 32.20 -37.00
N ILE A 146 11.17 33.25 -37.81
CA ILE A 146 10.07 33.88 -38.55
C ILE A 146 9.37 32.86 -39.46
N GLY A 147 10.13 31.92 -40.05
CA GLY A 147 9.57 30.86 -40.89
C GLY A 147 8.54 29.98 -40.17
N PHE A 148 8.70 29.76 -38.86
CA PHE A 148 7.75 29.00 -38.03
C PHE A 148 6.55 29.84 -37.57
N SER A 149 6.55 31.15 -37.82
CA SER A 149 5.42 32.03 -37.55
C SER A 149 4.63 32.40 -38.81
N ASP A 150 4.95 31.80 -39.95
CA ASP A 150 4.19 31.96 -41.19
C ASP A 150 2.78 31.37 -41.04
N GLU A 151 1.77 32.12 -41.50
CA GLU A 151 0.36 31.73 -41.43
C GLU A 151 0.11 30.32 -42.02
N ARG A 152 0.84 29.95 -43.08
CA ARG A 152 0.71 28.65 -43.75
C ARG A 152 1.16 27.49 -42.85
N VAL A 153 2.27 27.66 -42.14
CA VAL A 153 2.81 26.64 -41.22
C VAL A 153 1.85 26.45 -40.06
N VAL A 154 1.36 27.55 -39.48
CA VAL A 154 0.46 27.52 -38.33
C VAL A 154 -0.87 26.86 -38.68
N ARG A 155 -1.44 27.17 -39.86
CA ARG A 155 -2.68 26.52 -40.32
C ARG A 155 -2.47 25.03 -40.65
N ALA A 156 -1.33 24.67 -41.23
CA ALA A 156 -1.00 23.27 -41.49
C ALA A 156 -0.89 22.48 -40.17
N ALA A 157 -0.25 23.05 -39.15
CA ALA A 157 -0.16 22.43 -37.83
C ALA A 157 -1.54 22.29 -37.16
N ALA A 158 -2.39 23.33 -37.22
CA ALA A 158 -3.74 23.28 -36.65
C ALA A 158 -4.67 22.27 -37.33
N ALA A 159 -4.41 21.95 -38.61
CA ALA A 159 -5.20 21.02 -39.41
C ALA A 159 -4.71 19.57 -39.33
N ALA A 160 -3.54 19.33 -38.75
CA ALA A 160 -2.96 18.00 -38.63
C ALA A 160 -3.80 17.10 -37.72
N LYS A 161 -3.90 15.82 -38.08
CA LYS A 161 -4.55 14.78 -37.30
C LYS A 161 -3.58 14.05 -36.38
N THR A 162 -2.29 14.08 -36.69
CA THR A 162 -1.24 13.57 -35.82
C THR A 162 -0.81 14.66 -34.83
N PRO A 163 -0.65 14.36 -33.52
CA PRO A 163 -0.21 15.32 -32.53
C PRO A 163 1.16 15.94 -32.87
N ILE A 164 1.27 17.27 -32.75
CA ILE A 164 2.47 18.05 -33.05
C ILE A 164 3.10 18.58 -31.77
N VAL A 165 4.40 18.34 -31.62
CA VAL A 165 5.25 18.89 -30.58
C VAL A 165 6.18 19.95 -31.15
N SER A 166 6.06 21.17 -30.65
CA SER A 166 7.02 22.24 -30.97
C SER A 166 8.19 22.17 -30.00
N ALA A 167 9.40 22.04 -30.53
CA ALA A 167 10.67 22.03 -29.80
C ALA A 167 11.60 23.12 -30.36
N ILE A 168 11.06 24.34 -30.46
CA ILE A 168 11.67 25.46 -31.16
C ILE A 168 11.92 26.60 -30.17
N GLY A 169 13.18 26.77 -29.74
CA GLY A 169 13.65 27.95 -29.00
C GLY A 169 13.35 27.98 -27.50
N HIS A 170 13.97 28.94 -26.80
CA HIS A 170 13.82 29.21 -25.38
C HIS A 170 12.71 30.23 -25.09
N GLU A 171 12.32 30.43 -23.82
CA GLU A 171 11.15 31.25 -23.41
C GLU A 171 11.03 32.66 -24.03
N ALA A 172 12.15 33.33 -24.34
CA ALA A 172 12.14 34.66 -24.95
C ALA A 172 11.73 34.70 -26.44
N ASP A 173 11.78 33.55 -27.12
CA ASP A 173 11.78 33.43 -28.58
C ASP A 173 10.61 32.55 -29.05
N ARG A 174 9.37 32.93 -28.71
CA ARG A 174 8.16 32.10 -28.93
C ARG A 174 7.55 32.30 -30.33
N PRO A 175 7.74 31.37 -31.29
CA PRO A 175 7.07 31.42 -32.58
C PRO A 175 5.55 31.22 -32.41
N ILE A 176 4.76 31.61 -33.41
CA ILE A 176 3.31 31.41 -33.38
C ILE A 176 2.94 29.92 -33.43
N LEU A 177 3.79 29.08 -34.03
CA LEU A 177 3.60 27.62 -34.03
C LEU A 177 3.48 27.01 -32.62
N ASP A 178 4.19 27.55 -31.62
CA ASP A 178 4.09 27.11 -30.22
C ASP A 178 2.67 27.27 -29.64
N ASP A 179 1.88 28.20 -30.17
CA ASP A 179 0.53 28.46 -29.69
C ASP A 179 -0.47 27.42 -30.20
N VAL A 180 -0.19 26.84 -31.37
CA VAL A 180 -1.03 25.85 -32.04
C VAL A 180 -0.60 24.42 -31.76
N ALA A 181 0.70 24.19 -31.48
CA ALA A 181 1.19 22.87 -31.13
C ALA A 181 0.41 22.25 -29.96
N ASP A 182 0.22 20.94 -30.01
CA ASP A 182 -0.47 20.17 -28.97
C ASP A 182 0.34 20.16 -27.68
N PHE A 183 1.67 20.11 -27.83
CA PHE A 183 2.60 20.26 -26.73
C PHE A 183 3.77 21.17 -27.12
N ARG A 184 4.15 22.04 -26.18
CA ARG A 184 5.32 22.90 -26.31
C ARG A 184 6.43 22.38 -25.41
N ALA A 185 7.53 21.98 -26.03
CA ALA A 185 8.77 21.66 -25.36
C ALA A 185 9.71 22.87 -25.33
N SER A 186 10.38 23.07 -24.21
CA SER A 186 11.33 24.17 -24.00
C SER A 186 12.67 23.97 -24.74
N THR A 187 13.01 22.72 -25.05
CA THR A 187 14.22 22.32 -25.78
C THR A 187 13.97 21.04 -26.59
N PRO A 188 14.82 20.71 -27.57
CA PRO A 188 14.77 19.41 -28.26
C PRO A 188 14.87 18.21 -27.27
N THR A 189 15.71 18.33 -26.25
CA THR A 189 15.80 17.40 -25.10
C THR A 189 14.49 17.26 -24.34
N ASP A 190 13.81 18.37 -24.03
CA ASP A 190 12.53 18.36 -23.31
C ASP A 190 11.43 17.73 -24.16
N ALA A 191 11.47 17.91 -25.48
CA ALA A 191 10.54 17.26 -26.41
C ALA A 191 10.68 15.74 -26.35
N ALA A 192 11.91 15.23 -26.45
CA ALA A 192 12.18 13.81 -26.27
C ALA A 192 11.65 13.30 -24.93
N LYS A 193 11.79 14.11 -23.86
CA LYS A 193 11.37 13.67 -22.52
C LYS A 193 9.86 13.55 -22.33
N ASN A 194 9.08 14.39 -22.97
CA ASN A 194 7.63 14.38 -22.82
C ASN A 194 6.95 13.50 -23.87
N VAL A 195 7.61 13.24 -25.00
CA VAL A 195 7.07 12.38 -26.06
C VAL A 195 7.24 10.90 -25.75
N VAL A 196 8.36 10.49 -25.15
CA VAL A 196 8.57 9.09 -24.74
C VAL A 196 8.70 8.92 -23.22
N PRO A 197 8.01 7.94 -22.62
CA PRO A 197 8.21 7.58 -21.23
C PRO A 197 9.59 6.93 -21.03
N ASP A 198 10.05 6.88 -19.79
CA ASP A 198 11.23 6.08 -19.46
C ASP A 198 10.78 4.62 -19.28
N VAL A 199 11.08 3.78 -20.27
CA VAL A 199 10.64 2.38 -20.27
C VAL A 199 11.35 1.59 -19.16
N ALA A 200 12.59 1.94 -18.81
CA ALA A 200 13.29 1.27 -17.72
C ALA A 200 12.64 1.58 -16.37
N GLU A 201 12.23 2.84 -16.15
CA GLU A 201 11.49 3.23 -14.95
C GLU A 201 10.13 2.53 -14.87
N GLU A 202 9.39 2.46 -15.99
CA GLU A 202 8.07 1.84 -15.99
C GLU A 202 8.14 0.33 -15.75
N LEU A 203 9.12 -0.37 -16.35
CA LEU A 203 9.39 -1.78 -16.06
C LEU A 203 9.79 -2.00 -14.61
N TYR A 204 10.58 -1.09 -14.02
CA TYR A 204 10.93 -1.15 -12.61
C TYR A 204 9.69 -1.04 -11.71
N ARG A 205 8.80 -0.07 -11.98
CA ARG A 205 7.53 0.10 -11.26
C ARG A 205 6.64 -1.14 -11.34
N ILE A 206 6.53 -1.75 -12.53
CA ILE A 206 5.81 -3.02 -12.71
C ILE A 206 6.44 -4.10 -11.81
N GLY A 207 7.78 -4.20 -11.80
CA GLY A 207 8.50 -5.13 -10.93
C GLY A 207 8.21 -4.91 -9.45
N GLU A 208 8.17 -3.66 -8.98
CA GLU A 208 7.80 -3.33 -7.60
C GLU A 208 6.37 -3.75 -7.24
N VAL A 209 5.41 -3.49 -8.14
CA VAL A 209 4.01 -3.89 -7.94
C VAL A 209 3.87 -5.41 -7.89
N VAL A 210 4.53 -6.14 -8.79
CA VAL A 210 4.55 -7.60 -8.81
C VAL A 210 5.13 -8.15 -7.51
N ASN A 211 6.29 -7.64 -7.06
CA ASN A 211 6.90 -8.05 -5.79
C ASN A 211 5.97 -7.80 -4.60
N ARG A 212 5.27 -6.66 -4.57
CA ARG A 212 4.30 -6.34 -3.53
C ARG A 212 3.12 -7.32 -3.53
N ILE A 213 2.61 -7.69 -4.71
CA ILE A 213 1.53 -8.67 -4.85
C ILE A 213 1.98 -10.03 -4.32
N VAL A 214 3.16 -10.50 -4.74
CA VAL A 214 3.72 -11.79 -4.30
C VAL A 214 3.89 -11.84 -2.80
N MET A 215 4.46 -10.79 -2.18
CA MET A 215 4.61 -10.70 -0.73
C MET A 215 3.26 -10.71 -0.01
N ARG A 216 2.26 -9.97 -0.53
CA ARG A 216 0.93 -9.91 0.09
C ARG A 216 0.21 -11.25 0.03
N ILE A 217 0.29 -11.94 -1.10
CA ILE A 217 -0.27 -13.28 -1.27
C ILE A 217 0.45 -14.27 -0.35
N GLY A 218 1.78 -14.23 -0.30
CA GLY A 218 2.58 -15.07 0.59
C GLY A 218 2.17 -14.89 2.05
N HIS A 219 2.13 -13.65 2.55
CA HIS A 219 1.68 -13.36 3.91
C HIS A 219 0.24 -13.81 4.19
N TYR A 220 -0.67 -13.64 3.22
CA TYR A 220 -2.05 -14.10 3.38
C TYR A 220 -2.10 -15.63 3.52
N VAL A 221 -1.44 -16.37 2.62
CA VAL A 221 -1.43 -17.84 2.65
C VAL A 221 -0.81 -18.35 3.95
N THR A 222 0.33 -17.79 4.39
CA THR A 222 0.96 -18.15 5.66
C THR A 222 0.03 -17.88 6.83
N SER A 223 -0.57 -16.69 6.91
CA SER A 223 -1.48 -16.33 8.01
C SER A 223 -2.73 -17.22 8.06
N GLN A 224 -3.30 -17.59 6.92
CA GLN A 224 -4.43 -18.52 6.88
C GLN A 224 -4.03 -19.95 7.27
N SER A 225 -2.83 -20.39 6.87
CA SER A 225 -2.29 -21.71 7.25
C SER A 225 -2.01 -21.80 8.75
N ASP A 226 -1.44 -20.75 9.32
CA ASP A 226 -1.19 -20.63 10.76
C ASP A 226 -2.51 -20.61 11.54
N PHE A 227 -3.50 -19.86 11.06
CA PHE A 227 -4.84 -19.85 11.64
C PHE A 227 -5.48 -21.25 11.64
N LEU A 228 -5.43 -21.97 10.51
CA LEU A 228 -5.95 -23.33 10.42
C LEU A 228 -5.23 -24.25 11.41
N THR A 229 -3.91 -24.16 11.48
CA THR A 229 -3.07 -24.93 12.42
C THR A 229 -3.46 -24.63 13.88
N GLN A 230 -3.70 -23.36 14.20
CA GLN A 230 -4.15 -22.94 15.54
C GLN A 230 -5.56 -23.46 15.87
N VAL A 231 -6.48 -23.49 14.91
CA VAL A 231 -7.82 -24.05 15.13
C VAL A 231 -7.75 -25.56 15.34
N LEU A 232 -7.01 -26.27 14.49
CA LEU A 232 -6.87 -27.73 14.55
C LEU A 232 -6.12 -28.21 15.79
N SER A 233 -5.17 -27.43 16.31
CA SER A 233 -4.43 -27.75 17.54
C SER A 233 -5.24 -27.57 18.84
N ARG A 234 -6.48 -27.05 18.76
CA ARG A 234 -7.33 -26.94 19.95
C ARG A 234 -7.73 -28.33 20.45
N PRO A 235 -7.62 -28.63 21.76
CA PRO A 235 -7.95 -29.94 22.33
C PRO A 235 -9.35 -30.44 21.95
N ILE A 236 -10.33 -29.53 21.85
CA ILE A 236 -11.72 -29.84 21.44
C ILE A 236 -11.80 -30.38 19.99
N MET A 237 -10.90 -29.95 19.10
CA MET A 237 -10.85 -30.46 17.72
C MET A 237 -10.19 -31.84 17.64
N THR A 238 -9.23 -32.12 18.52
CA THR A 238 -8.54 -33.42 18.61
C THR A 238 -9.38 -34.47 19.34
N ASN A 239 -10.06 -34.08 20.42
CA ASN A 239 -10.98 -34.93 21.16
C ASN A 239 -12.13 -34.06 21.72
N PRO A 240 -13.33 -34.12 21.10
CA PRO A 240 -14.50 -33.36 21.54
C PRO A 240 -14.96 -33.69 22.95
N TYR A 241 -14.54 -34.82 23.52
CA TYR A 241 -15.01 -35.35 24.79
C TYR A 241 -14.08 -35.05 25.98
N VAL A 242 -13.01 -34.27 25.80
CA VAL A 242 -12.08 -33.92 26.90
C VAL A 242 -12.80 -33.29 28.11
N PHE A 243 -13.88 -32.53 27.86
CA PHE A 243 -14.68 -31.95 28.95
C PHE A 243 -15.47 -33.01 29.74
N LEU A 244 -15.76 -34.17 29.14
CA LEU A 244 -16.41 -35.29 29.82
C LEU A 244 -15.42 -36.02 30.74
N ASP A 245 -14.14 -36.09 30.39
CA ASP A 245 -13.12 -36.73 31.22
C ASP A 245 -12.99 -36.01 32.58
N GLU A 246 -12.97 -34.68 32.58
CA GLU A 246 -12.98 -33.88 33.82
C GLU A 246 -14.25 -34.12 34.64
N LYS A 247 -15.42 -34.18 33.99
CA LYS A 247 -16.69 -34.45 34.66
C LYS A 247 -16.80 -35.87 35.20
N GLN A 248 -16.22 -36.84 34.50
CA GLN A 248 -16.15 -38.22 34.96
C GLN A 248 -15.28 -38.32 36.21
N GLN A 249 -14.09 -37.71 36.22
CA GLN A 249 -13.22 -37.68 37.41
C GLN A 249 -13.87 -36.97 38.59
N GLU A 250 -14.58 -35.86 38.36
CA GLU A 250 -15.31 -35.13 39.41
C GLU A 250 -16.43 -36.00 40.03
N LEU A 251 -17.17 -36.73 39.20
CA LEU A 251 -18.21 -37.66 39.62
C LEU A 251 -17.62 -38.84 40.41
N GLU A 252 -16.55 -39.46 39.92
CA GLU A 252 -15.86 -40.57 40.61
C GLU A 252 -15.36 -40.13 42.00
N ARG A 253 -14.71 -38.96 42.08
CA ARG A 253 -14.25 -38.39 43.37
C ARG A 253 -15.41 -38.19 44.35
N THR A 254 -16.51 -37.62 43.87
CA THR A 254 -17.69 -37.35 44.71
C THR A 254 -18.36 -38.64 45.17
N LEU A 255 -18.41 -39.67 44.31
CA LEU A 255 -18.93 -40.98 44.67
C LEU A 255 -18.07 -41.67 45.72
N ASP A 256 -16.75 -41.59 45.62
CA ASP A 256 -15.84 -42.17 46.59
C ASP A 256 -15.90 -41.45 47.94
N GLU A 257 -16.00 -40.11 47.93
CA GLU A 257 -16.24 -39.33 49.15
C GLU A 257 -17.56 -39.72 49.83
N LEU A 258 -18.65 -39.81 49.05
CA LEU A 258 -19.97 -40.20 49.56
C LEU A 258 -19.98 -41.62 50.13
N ARG A 259 -19.36 -42.59 49.43
CA ARG A 259 -19.21 -43.96 49.92
C ARG A 259 -18.41 -44.01 51.22
N GLY A 260 -17.33 -43.24 51.30
CA GLY A 260 -16.50 -43.12 52.50
C GLY A 260 -17.27 -42.56 53.68
N GLU A 261 -18.07 -41.50 53.48
CA GLU A 261 -18.92 -40.92 54.54
C GLU A 261 -20.02 -41.89 55.00
N ILE A 262 -20.65 -42.61 54.07
CA ILE A 262 -21.64 -43.63 54.43
C ILE A 262 -21.00 -44.73 55.26
N ALA A 263 -19.84 -45.25 54.85
CA ALA A 263 -19.12 -46.29 55.58
C ALA A 263 -18.75 -45.83 57.00
N ARG A 264 -18.19 -44.61 57.13
CA ARG A 264 -17.85 -44.02 58.43
C ARG A 264 -19.07 -43.84 59.34
N ASN A 265 -20.19 -43.37 58.79
CA ASN A 265 -21.42 -43.23 59.57
C ASN A 265 -21.95 -44.59 60.05
N VAL A 266 -21.98 -45.60 59.19
CA VAL A 266 -22.40 -46.96 59.57
C VAL A 266 -21.49 -47.54 60.66
N GLU A 267 -20.18 -47.40 60.52
CA GLU A 267 -19.22 -47.84 61.55
C GLU A 267 -19.44 -47.11 62.88
N ARG A 268 -19.66 -45.79 62.85
CA ARG A 268 -19.93 -45.00 64.06
C ARG A 268 -21.21 -45.45 64.77
N GLU A 269 -22.32 -45.57 64.03
CA GLU A 269 -23.60 -46.01 64.62
C GLU A 269 -23.51 -47.44 65.16
N THR A 270 -22.77 -48.33 64.47
CA THR A 270 -22.53 -49.70 64.93
C THR A 270 -21.71 -49.73 66.23
N ALA A 271 -20.67 -48.90 66.33
CA ALA A 271 -19.85 -48.76 67.53
C ALA A 271 -20.65 -48.16 68.70
N GLU A 272 -21.48 -47.15 68.43
CA GLU A 272 -22.38 -46.58 69.43
C GLU A 272 -23.39 -47.62 69.94
N HIS A 273 -24.00 -48.40 69.04
CA HIS A 273 -24.93 -49.47 69.40
C HIS A 273 -24.26 -50.51 70.30
N SER A 274 -23.08 -51.01 69.91
CA SER A 274 -22.29 -51.96 70.70
C SER A 274 -21.93 -51.39 72.09
N THR A 275 -21.57 -50.12 72.16
CA THR A 275 -21.27 -49.44 73.43
C THR A 275 -22.50 -49.38 74.34
N ARG A 276 -23.66 -49.01 73.79
CA ARG A 276 -24.94 -48.98 74.52
C ARG A 276 -25.36 -50.37 74.99
N GLU A 277 -25.20 -51.40 74.16
CA GLU A 277 -25.45 -52.80 74.55
C GLU A 277 -24.55 -53.24 75.71
N ASN A 278 -23.26 -52.92 75.64
CA ASN A 278 -22.32 -53.24 76.71
C ASN A 278 -22.63 -52.50 78.02
N MET A 279 -23.09 -51.25 77.94
CA MET A 279 -23.53 -50.48 79.11
C MET A 279 -24.81 -51.08 79.73
N LEU A 280 -25.77 -51.50 78.91
CA LEU A 280 -26.97 -52.21 79.38
C LEU A 280 -26.60 -53.52 80.07
N ARG A 281 -25.63 -54.27 79.53
CA ARG A 281 -25.13 -55.50 80.14
C ARG A 281 -24.44 -55.25 81.48
N SER A 282 -23.61 -54.20 81.58
CA SER A 282 -22.84 -53.89 82.80
C SER A 282 -23.71 -53.35 83.94
N LEU A 283 -24.79 -52.64 83.63
CA LEU A 283 -25.78 -52.17 84.60
C LEU A 283 -26.80 -53.25 85.00
N SER A 284 -26.76 -54.43 84.38
CA SER A 284 -27.69 -55.51 84.73
C SER A 284 -27.34 -56.13 86.10
N PRO A 285 -28.30 -56.21 87.05
CA PRO A 285 -28.07 -56.84 88.35
C PRO A 285 -27.61 -58.30 88.25
N GLN A 286 -28.02 -58.98 87.16
CA GLN A 286 -27.63 -60.34 86.86
C GLN A 286 -26.12 -60.48 86.58
N SER A 287 -25.51 -59.50 85.88
CA SER A 287 -24.06 -59.53 85.63
C SER A 287 -23.23 -59.38 86.91
N THR A 288 -23.73 -58.63 87.90
CA THR A 288 -23.11 -58.50 89.22
C THR A 288 -23.22 -59.80 90.01
N LEU A 289 -24.35 -60.51 89.91
CA LEU A 289 -24.54 -61.82 90.51
C LEU A 289 -23.63 -62.88 89.85
N ASP A 290 -23.52 -62.89 88.52
CA ASP A 290 -22.68 -63.83 87.75
C ASP A 290 -21.17 -63.66 88.04
N ARG A 291 -20.74 -62.46 88.45
CA ARG A 291 -19.35 -62.19 88.90
C ARG A 291 -19.02 -62.71 90.30
N GLY A 292 -19.96 -63.39 90.96
CA GLY A 292 -19.74 -64.04 92.25
C GLY A 292 -20.10 -63.18 93.47
N TYR A 293 -20.70 -62.00 93.24
CA TYR A 293 -21.30 -61.23 94.32
C TYR A 293 -22.68 -61.78 94.65
N SER A 294 -23.07 -61.68 95.92
CA SER A 294 -24.39 -62.10 96.38
C SER A 294 -25.17 -60.91 96.91
N VAL A 295 -26.47 -60.90 96.68
CA VAL A 295 -27.36 -59.87 97.23
C VAL A 295 -28.00 -60.45 98.49
N VAL A 296 -27.60 -59.92 99.64
CA VAL A 296 -28.12 -60.34 100.94
C VAL A 296 -29.37 -59.53 101.27
N ARG A 297 -30.46 -60.22 101.62
CA ARG A 297 -31.74 -59.63 101.99
C ARG A 297 -32.14 -60.07 103.41
N ASP A 298 -32.84 -59.21 104.13
CA ASP A 298 -33.52 -59.57 105.37
C ASP A 298 -34.77 -60.43 105.05
N SER A 299 -35.32 -61.07 106.07
CA SER A 299 -36.61 -61.78 106.09
C SER A 299 -37.79 -60.98 105.51
N ALA A 300 -37.72 -59.65 105.53
CA ALA A 300 -38.71 -58.75 104.92
C ALA A 300 -38.42 -58.39 103.44
N GLY A 301 -37.34 -58.91 102.84
CA GLY A 301 -36.98 -58.70 101.43
C GLY A 301 -36.13 -57.46 101.12
N HIS A 302 -35.74 -56.68 102.14
CA HIS A 302 -34.90 -55.50 101.98
C HIS A 302 -33.42 -55.88 101.81
N VAL A 303 -32.73 -55.23 100.87
CA VAL A 303 -31.30 -55.46 100.63
C VAL A 303 -30.46 -54.85 101.75
N LEU A 304 -29.58 -55.66 102.33
CA LEU A 304 -28.70 -55.26 103.43
C LEU A 304 -27.33 -54.88 102.87
N ASN A 305 -27.02 -53.58 102.90
CA ASN A 305 -25.74 -53.03 102.41
C ASN A 305 -24.76 -52.70 103.55
N ASP A 306 -25.17 -52.88 104.81
CA ASP A 306 -24.42 -52.44 105.99
C ASP A 306 -24.53 -53.48 107.10
N GLY A 307 -23.38 -54.07 107.48
CA GLY A 307 -23.30 -55.18 108.44
C GLY A 307 -23.61 -54.77 109.88
N SER A 308 -23.52 -53.48 110.23
CA SER A 308 -23.77 -52.98 111.59
C SER A 308 -25.25 -53.04 112.00
N LYS A 309 -26.16 -53.25 111.03
CA LYS A 309 -27.60 -53.28 111.25
C LYS A 309 -28.15 -54.69 111.50
N VAL A 310 -27.31 -55.71 111.41
CA VAL A 310 -27.71 -57.10 111.62
C VAL A 310 -27.46 -57.48 113.09
N LYS A 311 -28.51 -57.90 113.79
CA LYS A 311 -28.40 -58.41 115.16
C LYS A 311 -28.10 -59.91 115.14
N THR A 312 -27.37 -60.40 116.14
CA THR A 312 -27.12 -61.83 116.33
C THR A 312 -28.46 -62.59 116.41
N GLY A 313 -28.62 -63.60 115.55
CA GLY A 313 -29.83 -64.41 115.39
C GLY A 313 -30.73 -64.04 114.20
N THR A 314 -30.41 -63.03 113.39
CA THR A 314 -31.26 -62.61 112.26
C THR A 314 -31.13 -63.58 111.07
N LYS A 315 -32.26 -64.02 110.48
CA LYS A 315 -32.27 -64.83 109.25
C LYS A 315 -32.05 -63.96 108.01
N LEU A 316 -31.10 -64.34 107.19
CA LEU A 316 -30.67 -63.66 105.97
C LEU A 316 -30.92 -64.57 104.77
N ASN A 317 -31.48 -64.04 103.69
CA ASN A 317 -31.59 -64.73 102.41
C ASN A 317 -30.54 -64.16 101.45
N ILE A 318 -29.64 -65.01 100.98
CA ILE A 318 -28.52 -64.68 100.13
C ILE A 318 -28.83 -65.19 98.72
N ARG A 319 -29.05 -64.26 97.78
CA ARG A 319 -29.26 -64.60 96.36
C ARG A 319 -27.93 -64.56 95.59
N LEU A 320 -27.60 -65.67 94.95
CA LEU A 320 -26.41 -65.86 94.11
C LEU A 320 -26.79 -65.81 92.62
N ALA A 321 -25.78 -65.89 91.73
CA ALA A 321 -25.96 -66.02 90.28
C ALA A 321 -27.05 -67.03 89.89
N LYS A 322 -27.05 -68.17 90.57
CA LYS A 322 -28.05 -69.22 90.44
C LYS A 322 -28.39 -69.75 91.83
N GLY A 323 -29.66 -69.60 92.22
CA GLY A 323 -30.19 -70.10 93.49
C GLY A 323 -30.14 -69.09 94.64
N GLU A 324 -30.83 -69.44 95.73
CA GLU A 324 -30.93 -68.69 96.97
C GLU A 324 -30.55 -69.60 98.14
N ILE A 325 -29.86 -69.05 99.13
CA ILE A 325 -29.40 -69.76 100.33
C ILE A 325 -29.83 -68.96 101.56
N GLU A 326 -30.35 -69.64 102.58
CA GLU A 326 -30.66 -69.02 103.88
C GLU A 326 -29.48 -69.18 104.84
N ALA A 327 -29.11 -68.10 105.53
CA ALA A 327 -28.09 -68.06 106.56
C ALA A 327 -28.63 -67.34 107.80
N THR A 328 -28.06 -67.59 108.98
CA THR A 328 -28.43 -66.86 110.21
C THR A 328 -27.20 -66.16 110.76
N SER A 329 -27.31 -64.87 111.08
CA SER A 329 -26.20 -64.10 111.65
C SER A 329 -25.85 -64.63 113.03
N ASN A 330 -24.58 -64.94 113.25
CA ASN A 330 -24.04 -65.19 114.59
C ASN A 330 -23.50 -63.89 115.19
#